data_AF-A0A7K7PHU8-F1
#
_entry.id   AF-A0A7K7PHU8-F1
#
_cell.length_a   1.000
_cell.length_b   1.000
_cell.length_c   1.000
_cell.angle_alpha   90.00
_cell.angle_beta   90.00
_cell.angle_gamma   90.00
#
_symmetry.space_group_name_H-M   'P 1'
#
loop_
_entity.id
_entity.type
_entity.pdbx_description
1 polymer ?
#
loop_
_entity_poly.entity_id
_entity_poly.type
_entity_poly.pdbx_seq_one_letter_code
_entity_poly.pdbx_strand_id
1 'polypeptide(L)'
;QGISVISLISPCSGLSPAHGSLLELQQMISEATGKNALLHYGFYGCYCGLGGKGQPKDATDRCCQLHDTCYQNLLKYHCDAKTRLYHYNWHRGSLYCGQSSRCAYLSCECDRSLALCLRRNVRSYRKRYQFYPNSWC
;
A
#
# COMPACT_ATOMS: atom_id res chain seq x y z
N GLN A 1 -34.88 46.30 -7.44
CA GLN A 1 -34.66 45.44 -6.27
C GLN A 1 -33.81 44.28 -6.75
N GLY A 2 -32.49 44.41 -6.63
CA GLY A 2 -31.51 43.48 -7.22
C GLY A 2 -31.29 42.27 -6.31
N ILE A 3 -31.26 41.10 -6.91
CA ILE A 3 -31.14 39.80 -6.26
C ILE A 3 -29.70 39.65 -5.76
N SER A 4 -29.50 39.64 -4.44
CA SER A 4 -28.20 39.31 -3.82
C SER A 4 -28.18 37.79 -3.56
N VAL A 5 -27.66 37.03 -4.52
CA VAL A 5 -27.36 35.60 -4.31
C VAL A 5 -26.04 35.53 -3.55
N ILE A 6 -26.13 35.51 -2.22
CA ILE A 6 -24.97 35.18 -1.38
C ILE A 6 -24.74 33.68 -1.56
N SER A 7 -23.85 33.33 -2.48
CA SER A 7 -23.34 31.98 -2.64
C SER A 7 -22.60 31.62 -1.34
N LEU A 8 -23.24 30.81 -0.50
CA LEU A 8 -22.57 30.16 0.63
C LEU A 8 -21.62 29.13 0.04
N ILE A 9 -20.44 29.58 -0.36
CA ILE A 9 -19.29 28.72 -0.56
C ILE A 9 -18.96 28.20 0.84
N SER A 10 -19.59 27.10 1.24
CA SER A 10 -19.10 26.31 2.36
C SER A 10 -17.65 25.98 2.03
N PRO A 11 -16.67 26.46 2.81
CA PRO A 11 -15.34 25.90 2.69
C PRO A 11 -15.52 24.42 2.99
N CYS A 12 -15.15 23.56 2.04
CA CYS A 12 -15.00 22.14 2.27
C CYS A 12 -13.81 21.97 3.22
N SER A 13 -14.01 22.38 4.48
CA SER A 13 -13.07 22.21 5.57
C SER A 13 -13.12 20.74 5.92
N GLY A 14 -12.11 20.01 5.43
CA GLY A 14 -11.89 18.64 5.83
C GLY A 14 -11.83 17.61 4.71
N LEU A 15 -11.21 17.92 3.55
CA LEU A 15 -10.37 16.89 2.96
C LEU A 15 -9.12 16.79 3.83
N SER A 16 -9.22 16.13 4.99
CA SER A 16 -8.05 15.41 5.49
C SER A 16 -7.85 14.31 4.47
N PRO A 17 -6.76 14.31 3.68
CA PRO A 17 -6.46 13.08 2.96
C PRO A 17 -6.27 12.05 4.08
N ALA A 18 -6.97 10.93 3.98
CA ALA A 18 -6.73 9.78 4.84
C ALA A 18 -5.30 9.31 4.56
N HIS A 19 -4.31 9.99 5.13
CA HIS A 19 -2.89 9.81 4.91
C HIS A 19 -2.36 8.59 5.68
N GLY A 20 -3.19 7.55 5.87
CA GLY A 20 -2.91 6.44 6.78
C GLY A 20 -3.06 5.05 6.18
N SER A 21 -2.17 4.15 6.59
CA SER A 21 -1.75 2.85 6.04
C SER A 21 -0.81 2.93 4.85
N LEU A 22 -1.15 3.71 3.81
CA LEU A 22 -0.38 3.70 2.56
C LEU A 22 0.95 4.43 2.72
N LEU A 23 0.99 5.47 3.56
CA LEU A 23 2.24 6.16 3.89
C LEU A 23 3.16 5.25 4.71
N GLU A 24 2.63 4.55 5.72
CA GLU A 24 3.38 3.57 6.50
C GLU A 24 3.92 2.45 5.61
N LEU A 25 3.10 1.92 4.69
CA LEU A 25 3.52 0.92 3.71
C LEU A 25 4.65 1.45 2.81
N GLN A 26 4.52 2.66 2.28
CA GLN A 26 5.54 3.27 1.43
C GLN A 26 6.87 3.44 2.16
N GLN A 27 6.83 3.90 3.42
CA GLN A 27 8.02 4.02 4.26
C GLN A 27 8.64 2.65 4.51
N MET A 28 7.83 1.67 4.93
CA MET A 28 8.28 0.32 5.24
C MET A 28 8.93 -0.38 4.04
N ILE A 29 8.34 -0.27 2.84
CA ILE A 29 8.94 -0.80 1.61
C ILE A 29 10.25 -0.07 1.28
N SER A 30 10.28 1.25 1.45
CA SER A 30 11.47 2.05 1.14
C SER A 30 12.64 1.69 2.05
N GLU A 31 12.38 1.56 3.36
CA GLU A 31 13.35 1.08 4.34
C GLU A 31 13.80 -0.36 4.05
N ALA A 32 12.87 -1.25 3.70
CA ALA A 32 13.18 -2.66 3.48
C ALA A 32 13.99 -2.93 2.22
N THR A 33 13.74 -2.16 1.16
CA THR A 33 14.27 -2.44 -0.18
C THR A 33 15.36 -1.46 -0.62
N GLY A 34 15.50 -0.32 0.08
CA GLY A 34 16.38 0.77 -0.33
C GLY A 34 15.96 1.46 -1.64
N LYS A 35 14.69 1.31 -2.05
CA LYS A 35 14.13 1.89 -3.27
C LYS A 35 12.98 2.82 -2.94
N ASN A 36 12.76 3.85 -3.76
CA ASN A 36 11.53 4.63 -3.67
C ASN A 36 10.32 3.73 -3.97
N ALA A 37 9.47 3.50 -2.96
CA ALA A 37 8.39 2.51 -3.04
C ALA A 37 7.37 2.82 -4.14
N LEU A 38 6.94 4.08 -4.24
CA LEU A 38 5.94 4.51 -5.21
C LEU A 38 6.45 4.32 -6.65
N LEU A 39 7.67 4.77 -6.93
CA LEU A 39 8.25 4.69 -8.27
C LEU A 39 8.55 3.25 -8.69
N HIS A 40 9.04 2.39 -7.79
CA HIS A 40 9.49 1.05 -8.16
C HIS A 40 8.42 -0.03 -8.03
N TYR A 41 7.49 0.11 -7.09
CA TYR A 41 6.51 -0.93 -6.79
C TYR A 41 5.08 -0.46 -6.94
N GLY A 42 4.79 0.85 -7.01
CA GLY A 42 3.40 1.34 -7.08
C GLY A 42 2.63 0.93 -8.34
N PHE A 43 3.33 0.56 -9.41
CA PHE A 43 2.77 0.13 -10.70
C PHE A 43 3.60 -1.01 -11.30
N TYR A 44 3.99 -1.96 -10.47
CA TYR A 44 4.90 -3.04 -10.88
C TYR A 44 4.12 -4.31 -11.26
N GLY A 45 4.38 -4.84 -12.45
CA GLY A 45 3.75 -6.07 -12.92
C GLY A 45 2.23 -5.94 -13.03
N CYS A 46 1.52 -6.99 -12.61
CA CYS A 46 0.07 -7.09 -12.72
C CYS A 46 -0.68 -6.85 -11.41
N TYR A 47 0.01 -6.92 -10.28
CA TYR A 47 -0.60 -6.88 -8.95
C TYR A 47 -0.11 -5.71 -8.10
N CYS A 48 1.14 -5.24 -8.27
CA CYS A 48 1.59 -4.12 -7.45
C CYS A 48 0.93 -2.81 -7.89
N GLY A 49 0.04 -2.28 -7.05
CA GLY A 49 -0.69 -1.04 -7.30
C GLY A 49 -2.19 -1.19 -7.05
N LEU A 50 -3.00 -0.53 -7.89
CA LEU A 50 -4.45 -0.67 -7.85
C LEU A 50 -4.90 -1.77 -8.81
N GLY A 51 -5.57 -2.81 -8.29
CA GLY A 51 -6.15 -3.88 -9.08
C GLY A 51 -5.51 -5.23 -8.80
N GLY A 52 -5.23 -6.00 -9.85
CA GLY A 52 -4.68 -7.36 -9.75
C GLY A 52 -5.48 -8.37 -10.57
N LYS A 53 -4.91 -8.87 -11.67
CA LYS A 53 -5.48 -9.97 -12.47
C LYS A 53 -4.40 -10.74 -13.23
N GLY A 54 -4.78 -11.92 -13.73
CA GLY A 54 -3.89 -12.74 -14.56
C GLY A 54 -2.79 -13.43 -13.75
N GLN A 55 -1.65 -13.69 -14.38
CA GLN A 55 -0.50 -14.33 -13.74
C GLN A 55 0.53 -13.28 -13.31
N PRO A 56 1.10 -13.39 -12.09
CA PRO A 56 2.17 -12.50 -11.65
C PRO A 56 3.39 -12.65 -12.57
N LYS A 57 4.00 -11.53 -12.94
CA LYS A 57 5.10 -11.48 -13.92
C LYS A 57 6.42 -12.04 -13.39
N ASP A 58 6.64 -11.92 -12.08
CA ASP A 58 7.77 -12.51 -11.38
C ASP A 58 7.51 -12.61 -9.86
N ALA A 59 8.55 -12.93 -9.09
CA ALA A 59 8.47 -13.07 -7.64
C ALA A 59 8.14 -11.74 -6.92
N THR A 60 8.54 -10.59 -7.48
CA THR A 60 8.18 -9.26 -6.94
C THR A 60 6.68 -9.06 -7.08
N ASP A 61 6.14 -9.33 -8.26
CA ASP A 61 4.71 -9.19 -8.55
C ASP A 61 3.86 -10.19 -7.73
N ARG A 62 4.39 -11.41 -7.51
CA ARG A 62 3.76 -12.40 -6.62
C ARG A 62 3.68 -11.91 -5.16
N CYS A 63 4.64 -11.12 -4.67
CA CYS A 63 4.54 -10.52 -3.34
C CYS A 63 3.30 -9.60 -3.23
N CYS A 64 3.03 -8.81 -4.26
CA CYS A 64 1.88 -7.91 -4.31
C CYS A 64 0.56 -8.68 -4.42
N GLN A 65 0.51 -9.76 -5.20
CA GLN A 65 -0.66 -10.64 -5.26
C GLN A 65 -1.02 -11.23 -3.88
N LEU A 66 0.00 -11.64 -3.11
CA LEU A 66 -0.21 -12.14 -1.74
C LEU A 66 -0.67 -11.02 -0.80
N HIS A 67 -0.15 -9.81 -0.97
CA HIS A 67 -0.58 -8.63 -0.23
C HIS A 67 -2.04 -8.26 -0.50
N ASP A 68 -2.46 -8.22 -1.77
CA ASP A 68 -3.87 -8.01 -2.14
C ASP A 68 -4.78 -9.07 -1.52
N THR A 69 -4.35 -10.33 -1.53
CA THR A 69 -5.08 -11.43 -0.88
C THR A 69 -5.18 -11.21 0.63
N CYS A 70 -4.11 -10.72 1.27
CA CYS A 70 -4.11 -10.38 2.69
C CYS A 70 -5.15 -9.28 2.98
N TYR A 71 -5.12 -8.19 2.22
CA TYR A 71 -6.07 -7.08 2.36
C TYR A 71 -7.52 -7.52 2.13
N GLN A 72 -7.78 -8.33 1.10
CA GLN A 72 -9.11 -8.88 0.84
C GLN A 72 -9.62 -9.75 1.99
N ASN A 73 -8.75 -10.53 2.63
CA ASN A 73 -9.13 -11.32 3.79
C ASN A 73 -9.42 -10.44 5.01
N LEU A 74 -8.71 -9.33 5.19
CA LEU A 74 -9.00 -8.38 6.28
C LEU A 74 -10.34 -7.68 6.12
N LEU A 75 -10.78 -7.40 4.88
CA LEU A 75 -12.12 -6.86 4.63
C LEU A 75 -13.23 -7.80 5.12
N LYS A 76 -13.04 -9.12 5.07
CA LYS A 76 -14.00 -10.10 5.63
C LYS A 76 -14.15 -9.99 7.15
N TYR A 77 -13.15 -9.42 7.83
CA TYR A 77 -13.18 -9.12 9.26
C TYR A 77 -13.53 -7.65 9.57
N HIS A 78 -14.10 -6.92 8.59
CA HIS A 78 -14.41 -5.49 8.70
C HIS A 78 -13.18 -4.61 9.00
N CYS A 79 -12.00 -5.04 8.59
CA CYS A 79 -10.76 -4.28 8.67
C CYS A 79 -10.39 -3.76 7.26
N ASP A 80 -10.61 -2.47 7.01
CA ASP A 80 -10.12 -1.82 5.78
C ASP A 80 -8.64 -1.43 5.92
N ALA A 81 -7.74 -2.36 5.58
CA ALA A 81 -6.31 -2.15 5.74
C ALA A 81 -5.78 -0.91 5.00
N LYS A 82 -6.43 -0.46 3.92
CA LYS A 82 -6.01 0.70 3.11
C LYS A 82 -6.18 2.05 3.83
N THR A 83 -6.98 2.10 4.88
CA THR A 83 -7.27 3.34 5.62
C THR A 83 -6.85 3.25 7.08
N ARG A 84 -6.33 2.09 7.53
CA ARG A 84 -5.95 1.87 8.93
C ARG A 84 -4.52 2.29 9.21
N LEU A 85 -4.39 3.38 9.96
CA LEU A 85 -3.14 3.78 10.60
C LEU A 85 -2.64 2.67 11.56
N TYR A 86 -1.33 2.46 11.56
CA TYR A 86 -0.67 1.54 12.48
C TYR A 86 0.74 2.03 12.82
N HIS A 87 1.32 1.45 13.86
CA HIS A 87 2.71 1.71 14.24
C HIS A 87 3.57 0.49 13.94
N TYR A 88 4.78 0.73 13.45
CA TYR A 88 5.79 -0.29 13.26
C TYR A 88 7.15 0.22 13.72
N ASN A 89 8.06 -0.72 14.00
CA ASN A 89 9.42 -0.43 14.40
C ASN A 89 10.39 -1.19 13.49
N TRP A 90 11.44 -0.49 13.07
CA TRP A 90 12.59 -1.10 12.40
C TRP A 90 13.78 -1.11 13.35
N HIS A 91 14.24 -2.30 13.75
CA HIS A 91 15.41 -2.43 14.60
C HIS A 91 16.30 -3.59 14.17
N ARG A 92 17.60 -3.31 13.95
CA ARG A 92 18.62 -4.29 13.56
C ARG A 92 18.21 -5.19 12.37
N GLY A 93 17.62 -4.57 11.33
CA GLY A 93 17.19 -5.28 10.12
C GLY A 93 15.92 -6.10 10.26
N SER A 94 15.23 -6.00 11.40
CA SER A 94 13.97 -6.67 11.69
C SER A 94 12.84 -5.66 11.80
N LEU A 95 11.73 -5.95 11.10
CA LEU A 95 10.47 -5.22 11.17
C LEU A 95 9.58 -5.85 12.24
N TYR A 96 8.94 -5.01 13.04
CA TYR A 96 7.98 -5.42 14.06
C TYR A 96 6.74 -4.54 14.00
N CYS A 97 5.56 -5.15 14.06
CA CYS A 97 4.31 -4.43 14.19
C CYS A 97 4.03 -4.10 15.66
N GLY A 98 3.76 -2.84 15.93
CA GLY A 98 3.52 -2.35 17.28
C GLY A 98 2.18 -2.82 17.85
N GLN A 99 2.07 -2.78 19.18
CA GLN A 99 0.81 -3.06 19.85
C GLN A 99 -0.25 -2.03 19.44
N SER A 100 -1.37 -2.50 18.93
CA SER A 100 -2.43 -1.64 18.38
C SER A 100 -3.76 -2.40 18.34
N SER A 101 -4.81 -1.75 17.84
CA SER A 101 -6.09 -2.43 17.59
C SER A 101 -5.89 -3.66 16.67
N ARG A 102 -6.77 -4.66 16.78
CA ARG A 102 -6.72 -5.87 15.95
C ARG A 102 -6.56 -5.53 14.45
N CYS A 103 -7.35 -4.59 13.93
CA CYS A 103 -7.25 -4.21 12.51
C CYS A 103 -5.93 -3.53 12.17
N ALA A 104 -5.43 -2.63 13.02
CA ALA A 104 -4.15 -1.95 12.80
C ALA A 104 -2.98 -2.94 12.80
N TYR A 105 -2.94 -3.85 13.77
CA TYR A 105 -1.91 -4.89 13.87
C TYR A 105 -1.93 -5.81 12.64
N LEU A 106 -3.11 -6.29 12.23
CA LEU A 106 -3.23 -7.16 11.07
C LEU A 106 -2.88 -6.46 9.76
N SER A 107 -3.23 -5.18 9.61
CA SER A 107 -2.86 -4.38 8.44
C SER A 107 -1.34 -4.22 8.36
N CYS A 108 -0.70 -3.91 9.50
CA CYS A 108 0.74 -3.86 9.60
C CYS A 108 1.40 -5.20 9.23
N GLU A 109 0.86 -6.34 9.67
CA GLU A 109 1.45 -7.65 9.33
C GLU A 109 1.33 -8.00 7.84
N CYS A 110 0.26 -7.57 7.17
CA CYS A 110 0.16 -7.66 5.70
C CYS A 110 1.28 -6.84 5.03
N ASP A 111 1.45 -5.59 5.45
CA ASP A 111 2.44 -4.66 4.90
C ASP A 111 3.88 -5.08 5.17
N ARG A 112 4.14 -5.56 6.39
CA ARG A 112 5.41 -6.16 6.81
C ARG A 112 5.76 -7.38 5.96
N SER A 113 4.78 -8.25 5.71
CA SER A 113 4.97 -9.42 4.86
C SER A 113 5.31 -9.02 3.43
N LEU A 114 4.64 -8.01 2.88
CA LEU A 114 4.96 -7.44 1.57
C LEU A 114 6.38 -6.87 1.54
N ALA A 115 6.74 -5.97 2.46
CA ALA A 115 8.04 -5.33 2.51
C ALA A 115 9.20 -6.35 2.61
N LEU A 116 9.05 -7.38 3.45
CA LEU A 116 10.03 -8.45 3.57
C LEU A 116 10.11 -9.34 2.33
N CYS A 117 8.97 -9.61 1.68
CA CYS A 117 8.93 -10.36 0.42
C CYS A 117 9.65 -9.57 -0.71
N LEU A 118 9.37 -8.28 -0.84
CA LEU A 118 10.04 -7.41 -1.80
C LEU A 118 11.54 -7.34 -1.52
N ARG A 119 11.95 -7.17 -0.26
CA ARG A 119 13.37 -7.17 0.16
C ARG A 119 14.12 -8.41 -0.33
N ARG A 120 13.52 -9.60 -0.19
CA ARG A 120 14.12 -10.87 -0.64
C ARG A 120 14.28 -10.93 -2.17
N ASN A 121 13.41 -10.25 -2.91
CA ASN A 121 13.37 -10.26 -4.37
C ASN A 121 14.03 -9.04 -5.03
N VAL A 122 14.67 -8.14 -4.27
CA VAL A 122 15.38 -6.95 -4.82
C VAL A 122 16.39 -7.33 -5.91
N ARG A 123 17.08 -8.47 -5.77
CA ARG A 123 18.09 -8.93 -6.74
C ARG A 123 17.49 -9.43 -8.05
N SER A 124 16.28 -9.98 -8.01
CA SER A 124 15.56 -10.47 -9.19
C SER A 124 14.61 -9.43 -9.79
N TYR A 125 14.54 -8.22 -9.22
CA TYR A 125 13.71 -7.13 -9.71
C TYR A 125 14.02 -6.80 -11.18
N ARG A 126 13.00 -6.76 -12.02
CA ARG A 126 13.11 -6.45 -13.46
C ARG A 126 12.50 -5.10 -13.78
N LYS A 127 13.32 -4.13 -14.21
CA LYS A 127 12.86 -2.77 -14.59
C LYS A 127 11.77 -2.77 -15.67
N ARG A 128 11.75 -3.77 -16.57
CA ARG A 128 10.74 -3.86 -17.65
C ARG A 128 9.29 -4.02 -17.15
N TYR A 129 9.11 -4.42 -15.89
CA TYR A 129 7.78 -4.54 -15.27
C TYR A 129 7.44 -3.34 -14.40
N GLN A 130 8.30 -2.32 -14.32
CA GLN A 130 7.96 -1.05 -13.70
C GLN A 130 7.04 -0.27 -14.63
N PHE A 131 5.96 0.30 -14.10
CA PHE A 131 4.89 0.95 -14.88
C PHE A 131 4.25 0.01 -15.91
N TYR A 132 4.07 -1.26 -15.55
CA TYR A 132 3.53 -2.25 -16.48
C TYR A 132 2.01 -2.06 -16.67
N PRO A 133 1.50 -2.01 -17.92
CA PRO A 133 0.07 -1.80 -18.15
C PRO A 133 -0.78 -3.00 -17.70
N ASN A 134 -1.78 -2.75 -16.85
CA ASN A 134 -2.74 -3.77 -16.41
C ASN A 134 -3.55 -4.40 -17.57
N SER A 135 -3.59 -3.79 -18.76
CA SER A 135 -4.20 -4.38 -19.96
C SER A 135 -3.39 -5.54 -20.54
N TRP A 136 -2.11 -5.65 -20.18
CA TRP A 136 -1.22 -6.76 -20.57
C TRP A 136 -1.10 -7.83 -19.49
N CYS A 137 -2.04 -7.76 -18.55
CA CYS A 137 -2.45 -8.78 -17.61
C CYS A 137 -3.82 -9.29 -18.06
#